data_AF-A0A5C7RE04-F1
#
_entry.id   AF-A0A5C7RE04-F1
#
_cell.length_a   1.000
_cell.length_b   1.000
_cell.length_c   1.000
_cell.angle_alpha   90.00
_cell.angle_beta   90.00
_cell.angle_gamma   90.00
#
_symmetry.space_group_name_H-M   'P 1'
#
loop_
_entity.id
_entity.type
_entity.pdbx_description
1 polymer ?
#
loop_
_entity_poly.entity_id
_entity_poly.type
_entity_poly.pdbx_seq_one_letter_code
_entity_poly.pdbx_strand_id
1 'polypeptide(L)'
;MFIKKPWSLPLCALALSLSACNDQSSQQNSQTTKSMSEILQAEDQQAALYDQADSLWYLENERAKRMAAGEAAETFIQSSPIQNRQAVGDYSFTPAPAPPVSRAGQLLNLPDPGITARFAVTGLQWPANVGDLSISMWSQDKIAAFSLTIDDNHVQDHAFWYEMAEQYGWKWTWFLIANQIGWSSADHWGNWQKAIDNGHDVQSHGQTHLCDALFYTYREYRQSQVE
;
A
#
# COMPACT_ATOMS: atom_id res chain seq x y z
N MET A 1 -19.04 55.95 53.55
CA MET A 1 -20.00 57.06 53.35
C MET A 1 -21.02 56.58 52.33
N PHE A 2 -22.21 56.20 52.80
CA PHE A 2 -23.32 55.67 52.01
C PHE A 2 -24.18 56.83 51.50
N ILE A 3 -24.53 56.84 50.22
CA ILE A 3 -25.66 57.62 49.71
C ILE A 3 -26.55 56.70 48.87
N LYS A 4 -27.71 56.39 49.44
CA LYS A 4 -28.90 55.85 48.78
C LYS A 4 -29.62 56.99 48.04
N LYS A 5 -30.29 56.71 46.92
CA LYS A 5 -31.73 57.00 46.72
C LYS A 5 -32.26 56.43 45.38
N PRO A 6 -33.58 56.22 45.26
CA PRO A 6 -34.22 55.22 44.40
C PRO A 6 -35.23 55.86 43.41
N TRP A 7 -36.09 55.00 42.83
CA TRP A 7 -37.38 55.25 42.13
C TRP A 7 -37.33 55.04 40.63
N SER A 8 -38.33 54.52 39.92
CA SER A 8 -39.58 53.80 40.24
C SER A 8 -40.13 53.35 38.87
N LEU A 9 -40.67 52.13 38.77
CA LEU A 9 -41.43 51.64 37.62
C LEU A 9 -42.82 52.29 37.54
N PRO A 10 -43.42 52.37 36.33
CA PRO A 10 -44.58 51.50 36.05
C PRO A 10 -44.46 50.85 34.65
N LEU A 11 -44.74 49.55 34.46
CA LEU A 11 -46.06 48.90 34.41
C LEU A 11 -46.97 49.47 33.31
N CYS A 12 -46.82 48.93 32.09
CA CYS A 12 -47.90 48.82 31.12
C CYS A 12 -47.90 47.41 30.56
N ALA A 13 -48.86 46.62 31.03
CA ALA A 13 -49.28 45.37 30.42
C ALA A 13 -50.03 45.68 29.12
N LEU A 14 -49.73 44.94 28.05
CA LEU A 14 -50.72 44.64 27.04
C LEU A 14 -50.57 43.17 26.65
N ALA A 15 -51.48 42.36 27.17
CA ALA A 15 -51.74 41.02 26.69
C ALA A 15 -52.65 41.13 25.46
N LEU A 16 -52.25 40.54 24.34
CA LEU A 16 -53.19 39.98 23.37
C LEU A 16 -52.59 38.68 22.85
N SER A 17 -53.21 37.59 23.30
CA SER A 17 -53.16 36.25 22.76
C SER A 17 -53.44 36.23 21.26
N LEU A 18 -52.81 35.32 20.53
CA LEU A 18 -53.48 34.48 19.52
C LEU A 18 -52.59 33.29 19.19
N SER A 19 -53.22 32.12 19.24
CA SER A 19 -52.72 30.79 18.95
C SER A 19 -51.83 30.71 17.71
N ALA A 20 -50.68 30.05 17.85
CA ALA A 20 -50.04 29.34 16.76
C ALA A 20 -49.72 27.92 17.23
N CYS A 21 -50.11 26.98 16.38
CA CYS A 21 -50.20 25.56 16.62
C CYS A 21 -48.90 24.94 17.14
N ASN A 22 -49.11 24.02 18.08
CA ASN A 22 -48.19 22.98 18.46
C ASN A 22 -47.95 22.05 17.25
N ASP A 23 -46.99 22.40 16.38
CA ASP A 23 -46.36 21.45 15.47
C ASP A 23 -45.08 20.93 16.14
N GLN A 24 -45.26 19.97 17.04
CA GLN A 24 -44.23 18.96 17.26
C GLN A 24 -44.16 18.14 15.98
N SER A 25 -43.46 18.67 14.98
CA SER A 25 -42.89 17.85 13.93
C SER A 25 -41.92 16.91 14.63
N SER A 26 -42.38 15.69 14.83
CA SER A 26 -41.54 14.52 14.99
C SER A 26 -40.56 14.53 13.82
N GLN A 27 -39.38 15.11 14.02
CA GLN A 27 -38.19 14.77 13.25
C GLN A 27 -37.92 13.31 13.58
N GLN A 28 -38.62 12.42 12.87
CA GLN A 28 -38.15 11.07 12.64
C GLN A 28 -36.75 11.26 12.08
N ASN A 29 -35.77 10.95 12.91
CA ASN A 29 -34.38 10.82 12.56
C ASN A 29 -34.31 9.60 11.63
N SER A 30 -34.72 9.79 10.38
CA SER A 30 -34.52 8.86 9.29
C SER A 30 -33.02 8.83 9.07
N GLN A 31 -32.31 8.08 9.90
CA GLN A 31 -30.98 7.58 9.59
C GLN A 31 -31.18 6.72 8.35
N THR A 32 -31.13 7.34 7.18
CA THR A 32 -30.93 6.66 5.92
C THR A 32 -29.63 5.89 6.10
N THR A 33 -29.74 4.59 6.34
CA THR A 33 -28.60 3.68 6.35
C THR A 33 -28.02 3.74 4.96
N LYS A 34 -27.02 4.61 4.77
CA LYS A 34 -26.22 4.64 3.56
C LYS A 34 -25.72 3.23 3.32
N SER A 35 -25.80 2.76 2.08
CA SER A 35 -25.20 1.47 1.76
C SER A 35 -23.70 1.52 2.05
N MET A 36 -23.09 0.37 2.31
CA MET A 36 -21.63 0.30 2.47
C MET A 36 -20.90 0.91 1.26
N SER A 37 -21.45 0.74 0.06
CA SER A 37 -20.92 1.34 -1.18
C SER A 37 -20.98 2.88 -1.18
N GLU A 38 -22.05 3.49 -0.68
CA GLU A 38 -22.17 4.94 -0.57
C GLU A 38 -21.22 5.52 0.48
N ILE A 39 -20.95 4.78 1.56
CA ILE A 39 -19.97 5.15 2.57
C ILE A 39 -18.56 5.11 1.96
N LEU A 40 -18.21 4.01 1.30
CA LEU A 40 -16.91 3.86 0.63
C LEU A 40 -16.69 4.93 -0.45
N GLN A 41 -17.71 5.25 -1.24
CA GLN A 41 -17.62 6.28 -2.27
C GLN A 41 -17.39 7.68 -1.67
N ALA A 42 -18.04 8.00 -0.55
CA ALA A 42 -17.83 9.28 0.14
C ALA A 42 -16.45 9.35 0.79
N GLU A 43 -15.97 8.25 1.39
CA GLU A 43 -14.60 8.15 1.89
C GLU A 43 -13.56 8.32 0.77
N ASP A 44 -13.79 7.70 -0.38
CA ASP A 44 -12.92 7.80 -1.56
C ASP A 44 -12.85 9.23 -2.11
N GLN A 45 -14.00 9.92 -2.21
CA GLN A 45 -14.04 11.33 -2.61
C GLN A 45 -13.28 12.22 -1.64
N GLN A 46 -13.45 11.98 -0.34
CA GLN A 46 -12.76 12.74 0.70
C GLN A 46 -11.25 12.48 0.66
N ALA A 47 -10.81 11.23 0.46
CA ALA A 47 -9.41 10.87 0.33
C ALA A 47 -8.76 11.53 -0.90
N ALA A 48 -9.46 11.56 -2.05
CA ALA A 48 -8.98 12.23 -3.25
C ALA A 48 -8.81 13.75 -3.05
N LEU A 49 -9.71 14.40 -2.30
CA LEU A 49 -9.57 15.82 -1.95
C LEU A 49 -8.36 16.08 -1.05
N TYR A 50 -8.09 15.21 -0.09
CA TYR A 50 -6.91 15.32 0.77
C TYR A 50 -5.61 15.14 -0.03
N ASP A 51 -5.58 14.19 -0.96
CA ASP A 51 -4.42 13.95 -1.84
C ASP A 51 -4.13 15.17 -2.75
N GLN A 52 -5.18 15.76 -3.32
CA GLN A 52 -5.06 17.00 -4.08
C GLN A 52 -4.49 18.15 -3.22
N ALA A 53 -4.95 18.26 -1.98
CA ALA A 53 -4.46 19.28 -1.06
C ALA A 53 -3.00 19.07 -0.65
N ASP A 54 -2.59 17.83 -0.39
CA ASP A 54 -1.22 17.49 0.01
C ASP A 54 -0.23 17.67 -1.16
N SER A 55 -0.63 17.27 -2.37
CA SER A 55 0.12 17.51 -3.60
C SER A 55 0.34 19.01 -3.86
N LEU A 56 -0.70 19.83 -3.67
CA LEU A 56 -0.59 21.28 -3.79
C LEU A 56 0.33 21.86 -2.71
N TRP A 57 0.20 21.38 -1.47
CA TRP A 57 1.05 21.81 -0.36
C TRP A 57 2.53 21.51 -0.63
N TYR A 58 2.84 20.31 -1.11
CA TYR A 58 4.20 19.92 -1.46
C TYR A 58 4.78 20.81 -2.58
N LEU A 59 4.01 21.04 -3.65
CA LEU A 59 4.41 21.92 -4.76
C LEU A 59 4.67 23.35 -4.29
N GLU A 60 3.81 23.89 -3.41
CA GLU A 60 3.95 25.23 -2.88
C GLU A 60 5.16 25.34 -1.94
N ASN A 61 5.42 24.32 -1.12
CA ASN A 61 6.56 24.27 -0.23
C ASN A 61 7.89 24.14 -1.00
N GLU A 62 7.95 23.29 -2.03
CA GLU A 62 9.12 23.20 -2.91
C GLU A 62 9.35 24.50 -3.68
N ARG A 63 8.28 25.15 -4.17
CA ARG A 63 8.38 26.49 -4.77
C ARG A 63 8.94 27.51 -3.77
N ALA A 64 8.47 27.50 -2.52
CA ALA A 64 8.92 28.42 -1.49
C ALA A 64 10.41 28.21 -1.15
N LYS A 65 10.86 26.95 -1.00
CA LYS A 65 12.28 26.63 -0.76
C LYS A 65 13.18 27.13 -1.89
N ARG A 66 12.75 26.99 -3.15
CA ARG A 66 13.54 27.42 -4.32
C ARG A 66 13.58 28.94 -4.48
N MET A 67 12.47 29.64 -4.18
CA MET A 67 12.49 31.10 -4.08
C MET A 67 13.44 31.58 -2.99
N ALA A 68 13.49 30.89 -1.84
CA ALA A 68 14.45 31.18 -0.78
C ALA A 68 15.91 30.90 -1.22
N ALA A 69 16.13 29.98 -2.16
CA ALA A 69 17.43 29.68 -2.74
C ALA A 69 17.83 30.61 -3.91
N GLY A 70 16.95 31.52 -4.35
CA GLY A 70 17.23 32.50 -5.40
C GLY A 70 17.11 31.96 -6.84
N GLU A 71 16.48 30.81 -7.06
CA GLU A 71 16.20 30.29 -8.41
C GLU A 71 15.07 31.08 -9.09
N ALA A 72 15.30 31.52 -10.33
CA ALA A 72 14.30 32.24 -11.12
C ALA A 72 13.18 31.29 -11.60
N ALA A 73 11.92 31.73 -11.52
CA ALA A 73 10.73 30.90 -11.73
C ALA A 73 10.52 30.38 -13.17
N GLU A 74 11.37 30.74 -14.14
CA GLU A 74 11.11 30.51 -15.57
C GLU A 74 11.77 29.25 -16.18
N THR A 75 12.62 28.53 -15.44
CA THR A 75 13.20 27.26 -15.91
C THR A 75 12.35 26.07 -15.47
N PHE A 76 11.13 25.94 -16.00
CA PHE A 76 10.14 24.94 -15.57
C PHE A 76 10.18 23.58 -16.29
N ILE A 77 11.08 23.35 -17.27
CA ILE A 77 11.20 22.03 -17.91
C ILE A 77 12.67 21.62 -18.00
N GLN A 78 13.24 21.15 -16.89
CA GLN A 78 14.42 20.29 -16.95
C GLN A 78 14.45 19.34 -15.75
N SER A 79 14.39 18.04 -16.09
CA SER A 79 14.63 16.83 -15.30
C SER A 79 15.00 17.04 -13.82
N SER A 80 14.15 16.56 -12.91
CA SER A 80 14.46 16.47 -11.48
C SER A 80 15.83 15.81 -11.26
N PRO A 81 16.72 16.40 -10.44
CA PRO A 81 17.95 15.73 -10.04
C PRO A 81 17.59 14.53 -9.16
N ILE A 82 18.16 13.39 -9.54
CA ILE A 82 18.14 12.13 -8.79
C ILE A 82 18.48 12.44 -7.33
N GLN A 83 17.52 12.19 -6.42
CA GLN A 83 17.76 12.34 -5.00
C GLN A 83 18.91 11.43 -4.57
N ASN A 84 19.84 12.01 -3.81
CA ASN A 84 21.05 11.46 -3.21
C ASN A 84 21.18 9.93 -3.30
N ARG A 85 22.01 9.46 -4.24
CA ARG A 85 22.65 8.15 -4.14
C ARG A 85 23.30 8.06 -2.77
N GLN A 86 22.93 7.06 -1.98
CA GLN A 86 23.72 6.63 -0.83
C GLN A 86 25.18 6.50 -1.27
N ALA A 87 26.11 6.96 -0.43
CA ALA A 87 27.52 6.85 -0.73
C ALA A 87 27.87 5.38 -0.96
N VAL A 88 28.60 5.10 -2.05
CA VAL A 88 29.13 3.76 -2.33
C VAL A 88 29.95 3.32 -1.10
N GLY A 89 29.46 2.31 -0.38
CA GLY A 89 30.09 1.80 0.84
C GLY A 89 29.24 1.86 2.11
N ASP A 90 28.09 2.54 2.10
CA ASP A 90 27.13 2.48 3.21
C ASP A 90 26.20 1.27 3.06
N TYR A 91 26.71 0.10 3.46
CA TYR A 91 25.95 -1.16 3.54
C TYR A 91 25.33 -1.36 4.93
N SER A 92 25.01 -0.28 5.66
CA SER A 92 24.31 -0.41 6.93
C SER A 92 22.90 -0.93 6.65
N PHE A 93 22.74 -2.24 6.76
CA PHE A 93 21.43 -2.87 6.75
C PHE A 93 20.61 -2.24 7.88
N THR A 94 19.53 -1.55 7.54
CA THR A 94 18.42 -1.38 8.48
C THR A 94 18.14 -2.76 9.06
N PRO A 95 18.17 -2.94 10.40
CA PRO A 95 17.91 -4.25 10.98
C PRO A 95 16.59 -4.78 10.46
N ALA A 96 16.58 -6.05 10.05
CA ALA A 96 15.39 -6.68 9.50
C ALA A 96 14.21 -6.46 10.46
N PRO A 97 13.01 -6.13 9.95
CA PRO A 97 11.83 -6.01 10.80
C PRO A 97 11.64 -7.31 11.59
N ALA A 98 11.22 -7.18 12.86
CA ALA A 98 10.96 -8.33 13.70
C ALA A 98 9.88 -9.23 13.03
N PRO A 99 10.06 -10.55 13.02
CA PRO A 99 9.09 -11.46 12.42
C PRO A 99 7.71 -11.29 13.09
N PRO A 100 6.61 -11.49 12.34
CA PRO A 100 5.27 -11.36 12.90
C PRO A 100 5.05 -12.36 14.04
N VAL A 101 4.50 -11.86 15.15
CA VAL A 101 4.21 -12.67 16.34
C VAL A 101 2.81 -13.28 16.23
N SER A 102 2.67 -14.58 16.50
CA SER A 102 1.37 -15.28 16.42
C SER A 102 0.37 -14.66 17.41
N ARG A 103 -0.85 -14.39 16.94
CA ARG A 103 -1.98 -13.96 17.77
C ARG A 103 -2.98 -15.11 17.95
N ALA A 104 -3.76 -15.08 19.03
CA ALA A 104 -4.78 -16.08 19.28
C ALA A 104 -5.77 -16.14 18.09
N GLY A 105 -5.91 -17.31 17.48
CA GLY A 105 -6.76 -17.52 16.28
C GLY A 105 -6.05 -17.36 14.93
N GLN A 106 -4.76 -16.98 14.90
CA GLN A 106 -3.96 -16.97 13.67
C GLN A 106 -2.97 -18.15 13.64
N LEU A 107 -3.18 -19.07 12.70
CA LEU A 107 -2.17 -20.08 12.36
C LEU A 107 -1.04 -19.39 11.59
N LEU A 108 0.04 -19.04 12.28
CA LEU A 108 1.28 -18.73 11.58
C LEU A 108 1.89 -20.01 11.00
N ASN A 109 2.64 -19.86 9.91
CA ASN A 109 3.67 -20.82 9.53
C ASN A 109 4.52 -21.11 10.78
N LEU A 110 4.44 -22.33 11.31
CA LEU A 110 5.19 -22.94 12.44
C LEU A 110 5.64 -21.98 13.59
N PRO A 111 5.37 -22.28 14.88
CA PRO A 111 5.77 -21.40 16.00
C PRO A 111 7.27 -21.10 16.00
N ASP A 112 7.70 -19.84 16.16
CA ASP A 112 9.10 -19.37 16.14
C ASP A 112 10.02 -20.33 16.91
N PRO A 113 11.11 -20.86 16.31
CA PRO A 113 11.94 -21.83 16.99
C PRO A 113 12.91 -21.18 18.01
N GLY A 114 12.88 -19.85 18.13
CA GLY A 114 13.77 -19.09 19.01
C GLY A 114 15.21 -19.17 18.54
N ILE A 115 16.14 -19.42 19.47
CA ILE A 115 17.58 -19.54 19.16
C ILE A 115 17.97 -20.90 18.60
N THR A 116 17.06 -21.88 18.58
CA THR A 116 17.35 -23.24 18.11
C THR A 116 16.90 -23.36 16.66
N ALA A 117 17.78 -23.81 15.76
CA ALA A 117 17.36 -24.10 14.39
C ALA A 117 16.30 -25.23 14.40
N ARG A 118 15.25 -25.12 13.58
CA ARG A 118 14.19 -26.16 13.47
C ARG A 118 14.74 -27.52 13.02
N PHE A 119 15.80 -27.49 12.24
CA PHE A 119 16.47 -28.65 11.69
C PHE A 119 17.98 -28.38 11.74
N ALA A 120 18.73 -29.44 12.03
CA ALA A 120 20.19 -29.37 11.95
C ALA A 120 20.57 -29.29 10.47
N VAL A 121 21.19 -28.17 10.06
CA VAL A 121 21.76 -28.05 8.73
C VAL A 121 23.07 -28.82 8.72
N THR A 122 23.04 -30.02 8.16
CA THR A 122 24.24 -30.82 7.92
C THR A 122 24.77 -30.52 6.51
N GLY A 123 26.08 -30.67 6.32
CA GLY A 123 26.69 -30.58 4.98
C GLY A 123 26.34 -31.78 4.09
N LEU A 124 27.15 -32.01 3.06
CA LEU A 124 27.04 -33.20 2.22
C LEU A 124 27.15 -34.47 3.08
N GLN A 125 26.12 -35.32 3.01
CA GLN A 125 26.08 -36.60 3.70
C GLN A 125 26.33 -37.73 2.70
N TRP A 126 27.29 -38.59 3.03
CA TRP A 126 27.51 -39.84 2.30
C TRP A 126 27.02 -41.01 3.17
N PRO A 127 26.29 -41.99 2.60
CA PRO A 127 25.85 -43.16 3.36
C PRO A 127 27.06 -43.96 3.85
N ALA A 128 27.05 -44.38 5.12
CA ALA A 128 28.14 -45.16 5.71
C ALA A 128 28.01 -46.65 5.37
N ASN A 129 26.77 -47.14 5.25
CA ASN A 129 26.45 -48.51 4.93
C ASN A 129 25.50 -48.59 3.73
N VAL A 130 25.46 -49.76 3.09
CA VAL A 130 24.49 -50.06 2.03
C VAL A 130 23.07 -50.01 2.61
N GLY A 131 22.21 -49.19 2.02
CA GLY A 131 20.81 -49.02 2.45
C GLY A 131 20.58 -47.83 3.38
N ASP A 132 21.62 -47.12 3.82
CA ASP A 132 21.46 -45.85 4.54
C ASP A 132 20.81 -44.82 3.60
N LEU A 133 19.74 -44.18 4.07
CA LEU A 133 19.01 -43.14 3.35
C LEU A 133 19.13 -41.82 4.10
N SER A 134 19.41 -40.74 3.37
CA SER A 134 19.27 -39.36 3.85
C SER A 134 18.32 -38.60 2.92
N ILE A 135 17.57 -37.64 3.48
CA ILE A 135 16.71 -36.75 2.71
C ILE A 135 17.44 -35.43 2.60
N SER A 136 17.81 -35.07 1.36
CA SER A 136 18.41 -33.77 1.06
C SER A 136 17.42 -32.64 1.31
N MET A 137 17.89 -31.53 1.91
CA MET A 137 17.07 -30.34 2.14
C MET A 137 16.54 -29.75 0.83
N TRP A 138 17.32 -29.86 -0.24
CA TRP A 138 16.95 -29.44 -1.58
C TRP A 138 16.83 -30.65 -2.50
N SER A 139 15.88 -30.59 -3.44
CA SER A 139 15.69 -31.64 -4.44
C SER A 139 16.96 -31.88 -5.25
N GLN A 140 17.18 -33.12 -5.69
CA GLN A 140 18.30 -33.48 -6.58
C GLN A 140 19.68 -33.13 -6.00
N ASP A 141 19.84 -33.28 -4.69
CA ASP A 141 21.13 -33.10 -3.98
C ASP A 141 21.79 -31.74 -4.22
N LYS A 142 20.97 -30.69 -4.41
CA LYS A 142 21.47 -29.31 -4.50
C LYS A 142 21.91 -28.82 -3.13
N ILE A 143 22.88 -27.90 -3.12
CA ILE A 143 23.47 -27.35 -1.89
C ILE A 143 22.85 -26.01 -1.47
N ALA A 144 22.11 -25.36 -2.37
CA ALA A 144 21.46 -24.08 -2.14
C ALA A 144 20.24 -23.93 -3.04
N ALA A 145 19.32 -23.07 -2.63
CA ALA A 145 18.26 -22.53 -3.49
C ALA A 145 18.63 -21.12 -3.95
N PHE A 146 18.25 -20.79 -5.18
CA PHE A 146 18.38 -19.47 -5.76
C PHE A 146 17.07 -19.12 -6.46
N SER A 147 16.59 -17.90 -6.27
CA SER A 147 15.40 -17.37 -6.93
C SER A 147 15.74 -16.03 -7.56
N LEU A 148 15.33 -15.83 -8.81
CA LEU A 148 15.35 -14.55 -9.50
C LEU A 148 13.92 -14.25 -9.97
N THR A 149 13.47 -13.02 -9.73
CA THR A 149 12.10 -12.59 -10.00
C THR A 149 12.13 -11.30 -10.81
N ILE A 150 11.04 -11.03 -11.55
CA ILE A 150 10.88 -9.83 -12.37
C ILE A 150 9.70 -9.03 -11.84
N ASP A 151 9.89 -7.72 -11.63
CA ASP A 151 8.87 -6.81 -11.10
C ASP A 151 8.38 -5.83 -12.21
N ASP A 152 7.32 -5.07 -11.92
CA ASP A 152 6.82 -3.91 -12.67
C ASP A 152 6.31 -4.12 -14.11
N ASN A 153 6.16 -5.38 -14.55
CA ASN A 153 5.53 -5.77 -15.82
C ASN A 153 5.89 -4.90 -17.05
N HIS A 154 7.15 -4.46 -17.10
CA HIS A 154 7.69 -3.59 -18.13
C HIS A 154 7.83 -4.31 -19.48
N VAL A 155 6.91 -4.02 -20.40
CA VAL A 155 6.79 -4.72 -21.69
C VAL A 155 8.08 -4.70 -22.51
N GLN A 156 8.83 -3.60 -22.48
CA GLN A 156 10.10 -3.49 -23.21
C GLN A 156 11.14 -4.55 -22.81
N ASP A 157 11.03 -5.09 -21.59
CA ASP A 157 11.98 -6.05 -21.04
C ASP A 157 11.52 -7.51 -21.24
N HIS A 158 10.26 -7.74 -21.63
CA HIS A 158 9.71 -9.10 -21.78
C HIS A 158 10.53 -9.95 -22.74
N ALA A 159 10.92 -9.38 -23.89
CA ALA A 159 11.68 -10.12 -24.91
C ALA A 159 13.04 -10.60 -24.38
N PHE A 160 13.75 -9.74 -23.66
CA PHE A 160 15.01 -10.09 -23.02
C PHE A 160 14.83 -11.23 -22.01
N TRP A 161 13.83 -11.14 -21.13
CA TRP A 161 13.62 -12.18 -20.13
C TRP A 161 13.18 -13.51 -20.74
N TYR A 162 12.38 -13.51 -21.80
CA TYR A 162 12.06 -14.75 -22.52
C TYR A 162 13.29 -15.36 -23.20
N GLU A 163 14.16 -14.55 -23.79
CA GLU A 163 15.43 -15.02 -24.37
C GLU A 163 16.32 -15.66 -23.29
N MET A 164 16.45 -15.02 -22.12
CA MET A 164 17.20 -15.57 -20.99
C MET A 164 16.59 -16.88 -20.47
N ALA A 165 15.25 -16.98 -20.43
CA ALA A 165 14.56 -18.21 -20.04
C ALA A 165 14.90 -19.37 -20.98
N GLU A 166 14.88 -19.12 -22.28
CA GLU A 166 15.20 -20.11 -23.31
C GLU A 166 16.67 -20.51 -23.26
N GLN A 167 17.57 -19.52 -23.19
CA GLN A 167 19.02 -19.75 -23.20
C GLN A 167 19.48 -20.58 -21.99
N TYR A 168 18.96 -20.30 -20.80
CA TYR A 168 19.39 -20.94 -19.56
C TYR A 168 18.46 -22.05 -19.07
N GLY A 169 17.33 -22.27 -19.74
CA GLY A 169 16.29 -23.22 -19.30
C GLY A 169 15.62 -22.80 -17.99
N TRP A 170 15.57 -21.50 -17.69
CA TRP A 170 15.04 -20.98 -16.43
C TRP A 170 13.55 -20.66 -16.53
N LYS A 171 12.88 -20.69 -15.37
CA LYS A 171 11.48 -20.29 -15.21
C LYS A 171 11.41 -19.17 -14.18
N TRP A 172 11.02 -17.99 -14.64
CA TRP A 172 10.82 -16.80 -13.82
C TRP A 172 9.55 -16.83 -12.99
N THR A 173 9.58 -16.13 -11.87
CA THR A 173 8.39 -15.61 -11.19
C THR A 173 8.24 -14.13 -11.53
N TRP A 174 7.12 -13.76 -12.13
CA TRP A 174 6.77 -12.39 -12.48
C TRP A 174 5.83 -11.80 -11.44
N PHE A 175 6.17 -10.65 -10.88
CA PHE A 175 5.28 -9.87 -10.01
C PHE A 175 4.63 -8.76 -10.84
N LEU A 176 3.31 -8.85 -11.00
CA LEU A 176 2.56 -7.95 -11.89
C LEU A 176 1.78 -6.88 -11.13
N ILE A 177 1.79 -5.66 -11.66
CA ILE A 177 0.91 -4.59 -11.21
C ILE A 177 -0.37 -4.66 -12.05
N ALA A 178 -1.45 -5.15 -11.43
CA ALA A 178 -2.65 -5.51 -12.18
C ALA A 178 -3.27 -4.33 -12.95
N ASN A 179 -3.21 -3.10 -12.42
CA ASN A 179 -3.73 -1.90 -13.09
C ASN A 179 -2.87 -1.42 -14.27
N GLN A 180 -1.64 -1.91 -14.43
CA GLN A 180 -0.78 -1.56 -15.56
C GLN A 180 -1.00 -2.46 -16.77
N ILE A 181 -1.65 -3.62 -16.59
CA ILE A 181 -1.91 -4.56 -17.67
C ILE A 181 -2.98 -3.96 -18.60
N GLY A 182 -2.62 -3.79 -19.87
CA GLY A 182 -3.50 -3.15 -20.85
C GLY A 182 -3.42 -1.62 -20.89
N TRP A 183 -2.55 -1.00 -20.08
CA TRP A 183 -2.35 0.45 -20.15
C TRP A 183 -1.70 0.87 -21.48
N SER A 184 -0.82 0.04 -22.03
CA SER A 184 -0.29 0.22 -23.38
C SER A 184 -0.91 -0.79 -24.34
N SER A 185 -0.95 -0.48 -25.63
CA SER A 185 -1.35 -1.44 -26.67
C SER A 185 -0.39 -2.63 -26.80
N ALA A 186 0.79 -2.55 -26.18
CA ALA A 186 1.81 -3.59 -26.20
C ALA A 186 1.68 -4.57 -25.03
N ASP A 187 0.98 -4.19 -23.95
CA ASP A 187 0.66 -5.10 -22.85
C ASP A 187 -0.80 -5.55 -22.86
N HIS A 188 -1.06 -6.81 -22.52
CA HIS A 188 -2.39 -7.34 -22.32
C HIS A 188 -2.33 -8.70 -21.63
N TRP A 189 -3.45 -9.14 -21.05
CA TRP A 189 -3.56 -10.44 -20.36
C TRP A 189 -3.07 -11.65 -21.16
N GLY A 190 -3.18 -11.63 -22.50
CA GLY A 190 -2.60 -12.68 -23.36
C GLY A 190 -1.08 -12.86 -23.22
N ASN A 191 -0.31 -11.81 -22.88
CA ASN A 191 1.14 -11.92 -22.65
C ASN A 191 1.43 -12.74 -21.39
N TRP A 192 0.60 -12.59 -20.36
CA TRP A 192 0.74 -13.26 -19.08
C TRP A 192 0.23 -14.70 -19.13
N GLN A 193 -0.79 -14.98 -19.93
CA GLN A 193 -1.17 -16.35 -20.26
C GLN A 193 -0.02 -17.08 -20.96
N LYS A 194 0.65 -16.44 -21.93
CA LYS A 194 1.84 -16.98 -22.58
C LYS A 194 2.95 -17.28 -21.56
N ALA A 195 3.14 -16.44 -20.54
CA ALA A 195 4.13 -16.71 -19.49
C ALA A 195 3.81 -18.02 -18.76
N ILE A 196 2.55 -18.19 -18.31
CA ILE A 196 2.08 -19.40 -17.63
C ILE A 196 2.23 -20.64 -18.54
N ASP A 197 1.84 -20.53 -19.81
CA ASP A 197 1.95 -21.62 -20.79
C ASP A 197 3.41 -22.06 -21.02
N ASN A 198 4.36 -21.13 -20.86
CA ASN A 198 5.80 -21.41 -20.91
C ASN A 198 6.37 -21.90 -19.57
N GLY A 199 5.53 -22.14 -18.56
CA GLY A 199 5.92 -22.65 -17.25
C GLY A 199 6.53 -21.60 -16.31
N HIS A 200 6.33 -20.32 -16.60
CA HIS A 200 6.64 -19.25 -15.65
C HIS A 200 5.57 -19.18 -14.56
N ASP A 201 5.93 -18.57 -13.44
CA ASP A 201 5.00 -18.25 -12.37
C ASP A 201 4.60 -16.77 -12.45
N VAL A 202 3.37 -16.45 -12.06
CA VAL A 202 2.80 -15.10 -12.09
C VAL A 202 2.17 -14.81 -10.73
N GLN A 203 2.65 -13.75 -10.09
CA GLN A 203 2.31 -13.33 -8.74
C GLN A 203 1.88 -11.86 -8.72
N SER A 204 1.25 -11.43 -7.62
CA SER A 204 0.79 -10.05 -7.46
C SER A 204 1.90 -9.12 -6.97
N HIS A 205 2.08 -7.99 -7.65
CA HIS A 205 2.84 -6.82 -7.20
C HIS A 205 1.94 -5.68 -6.71
N GLY A 206 0.71 -6.01 -6.29
CA GLY A 206 -0.33 -5.04 -5.94
C GLY A 206 -1.19 -4.60 -7.13
N GLN A 207 -2.18 -3.76 -6.85
CA GLN A 207 -3.07 -3.26 -7.89
C GLN A 207 -2.47 -2.04 -8.60
N THR A 208 -2.01 -1.01 -7.89
CA THR A 208 -1.54 0.25 -8.51
C THR A 208 -0.04 0.55 -8.39
N HIS A 209 0.75 -0.34 -7.76
CA HIS A 209 2.17 -0.12 -7.42
C HIS A 209 2.40 0.96 -6.36
N LEU A 210 3.55 0.90 -5.69
CA LEU A 210 3.89 1.75 -4.54
C LEU A 210 4.21 3.21 -4.91
N CYS A 211 4.08 3.61 -6.17
CA CYS A 211 4.26 5.02 -6.55
C CYS A 211 3.18 5.96 -5.99
N ASP A 212 2.06 5.43 -5.49
CA ASP A 212 1.03 6.17 -4.72
C ASP A 212 1.00 5.76 -3.22
N ALA A 213 2.06 5.12 -2.72
CA ALA A 213 2.03 4.17 -1.59
C ALA A 213 1.62 4.64 -0.20
N LEU A 214 1.60 5.93 0.14
CA LEU A 214 1.32 6.27 1.55
C LEU A 214 -0.17 6.09 1.91
N PHE A 215 -1.08 6.06 0.92
CA PHE A 215 -2.52 6.02 1.20
C PHE A 215 -3.28 4.88 0.50
N TYR A 216 -2.76 4.31 -0.60
CA TYR A 216 -3.51 3.33 -1.40
C TYR A 216 -3.45 1.90 -0.88
N THR A 217 -2.37 1.44 -0.27
CA THR A 217 -2.28 0.04 0.23
C THR A 217 -3.35 -0.29 1.27
N TYR A 218 -3.67 0.64 2.18
CA TYR A 218 -4.75 0.45 3.16
C TYR A 218 -6.15 0.52 2.53
N ARG A 219 -6.30 1.24 1.41
CA ARG A 219 -7.55 1.31 0.63
C ARG A 219 -7.76 0.03 -0.18
N GLU A 220 -6.75 -0.41 -0.92
CA GLU A 220 -6.75 -1.68 -1.67
C GLU A 220 -7.04 -2.85 -0.74
N TYR A 221 -6.37 -2.91 0.41
CA TYR A 221 -6.64 -3.93 1.42
C TYR A 221 -8.11 -3.88 1.87
N ARG A 222 -8.67 -2.71 2.20
CA ARG A 222 -10.07 -2.60 2.60
C ARG A 222 -11.04 -3.02 1.50
N GLN A 223 -10.82 -2.60 0.26
CA GLN A 223 -11.64 -2.98 -0.90
C GLN A 223 -11.63 -4.50 -1.11
N SER A 224 -10.49 -5.16 -0.92
CA SER A 224 -10.39 -6.62 -1.01
C SER A 224 -11.21 -7.40 0.03
N GLN A 225 -11.69 -6.74 1.11
CA GLN A 225 -12.50 -7.38 2.15
C GLN A 225 -14.01 -7.30 1.89
N VAL A 226 -14.43 -6.55 0.87
CA VAL A 226 -15.86 -6.27 0.60
C VAL A 226 -16.39 -7.02 -0.62
N GLU A 227 -15.50 -7.63 -1.42
CA GLU A 227 -15.82 -8.57 -2.50
C GLU A 227 -15.82 -10.02 -2.00
#